data_AF-A0A2V1BBJ9-F1
#
_entry.id   AF-A0A2V1BBJ9-F1
#
_cell.length_a   1.000
_cell.length_b   1.000
_cell.length_c   1.000
_cell.angle_alpha   90.00
_cell.angle_beta   90.00
_cell.angle_gamma   90.00
#
_symmetry.space_group_name_H-M   'P 1'
#
loop_
_entity.id
_entity.type
_entity.pdbx_description
1 polymer ?
#
loop_
_entity_poly.entity_id
_entity_poly.type
_entity_poly.pdbx_seq_one_letter_code
_entity_poly.pdbx_strand_id
1 'polypeptide(L)'
;KAQSQQYLTPSEEKALEKYLKGISDLGNPMRIKFVPSLAFVIARQRSTTEKPINPPGKNWAQGFVRRHPALKLRKVRAIDWKRYENNIYNKIIH
;
A
#
# COMPACT_ATOMS: atom_id res chain seq x y z
N LYS A 1 5.05 -23.21 -2.22
CA LYS A 1 3.79 -22.57 -2.69
C LYS A 1 4.08 -21.95 -4.05
N ALA A 2 3.34 -22.36 -5.07
CA ALA A 2 3.67 -22.09 -6.47
C ALA A 2 3.76 -20.58 -6.74
N GLN A 3 4.92 -20.13 -7.23
CA GLN A 3 5.14 -18.76 -7.70
C GLN A 3 4.19 -18.40 -8.87
N SER A 4 3.58 -19.41 -9.51
CA SER A 4 2.63 -19.28 -10.63
C SER A 4 1.21 -18.80 -10.26
N GLN A 5 0.90 -18.58 -8.98
CA GLN A 5 -0.41 -18.07 -8.53
C GLN A 5 -0.37 -16.62 -8.04
N GLN A 6 0.73 -15.89 -8.27
CA GLN A 6 0.80 -14.48 -7.93
C GLN A 6 0.09 -13.64 -9.01
N TYR A 7 -0.73 -12.70 -8.54
CA TYR A 7 -1.49 -11.80 -9.40
C TYR A 7 -0.58 -10.91 -10.27
N LEU A 8 0.53 -10.45 -9.66
CA LEU A 8 1.61 -9.72 -10.32
C LEU A 8 2.81 -10.66 -10.52
N THR A 9 3.60 -10.38 -11.55
CA THR A 9 4.90 -11.01 -11.72
C THR A 9 5.87 -10.55 -10.64
N PRO A 10 6.93 -11.33 -10.32
CA PRO A 10 7.91 -10.92 -9.31
C PRO A 10 8.60 -9.57 -9.58
N SER A 11 8.80 -9.21 -10.86
CA SER A 11 9.35 -7.91 -11.24
C SER A 11 8.38 -6.76 -10.96
N GLU A 12 7.10 -6.94 -11.26
CA GLU A 12 6.03 -5.99 -10.95
C GLU A 12 5.83 -5.82 -9.44
N GLU A 13 5.84 -6.92 -8.67
CA GLU A 13 5.76 -6.85 -7.20
C GLU A 13 6.91 -6.03 -6.61
N LYS A 14 8.13 -6.24 -7.12
CA LYS A 14 9.33 -5.49 -6.68
C LYS A 14 9.28 -4.01 -7.08
N ALA A 15 8.75 -3.69 -8.27
CA ALA A 15 8.54 -2.30 -8.69
C ALA A 15 7.51 -1.59 -7.81
N LEU A 16 6.40 -2.27 -7.49
CA LEU A 16 5.37 -1.77 -6.59
C LEU A 16 5.92 -1.54 -5.17
N GLU A 17 6.74 -2.46 -4.66
CA GLU A 17 7.43 -2.28 -3.37
C GLU A 17 8.33 -1.02 -3.39
N LYS A 18 9.14 -0.84 -4.43
CA LYS A 18 10.02 0.33 -4.57
C LYS A 18 9.23 1.64 -4.61
N TYR A 19 8.13 1.66 -5.36
CA TYR A 19 7.23 2.81 -5.44
C TYR A 19 6.61 3.17 -4.08
N LEU A 20 6.08 2.16 -3.36
CA LEU A 20 5.50 2.36 -2.04
C LEU A 20 6.53 2.86 -1.02
N LYS A 21 7.76 2.34 -1.09
CA LYS A 21 8.88 2.83 -0.27
C LYS A 21 9.17 4.31 -0.55
N GLY A 22 9.28 4.68 -1.83
CA GLY A 22 9.54 6.06 -2.26
C GLY A 22 8.48 7.05 -1.78
N ILE A 23 7.18 6.76 -1.99
CA ILE A 23 6.11 7.65 -1.49
C ILE A 23 6.15 7.76 0.03
N SER A 24 6.46 6.67 0.70
CA SER A 24 6.56 6.70 2.14
C SER A 24 7.76 7.52 2.64
N ASP A 25 8.89 7.51 1.93
CA ASP A 25 10.07 8.33 2.22
C ASP A 25 9.76 9.83 2.02
N LEU A 26 8.88 10.15 1.07
CA LEU A 26 8.33 11.49 0.84
C LEU A 26 7.30 11.93 1.89
N GLY A 27 7.19 11.21 3.02
CA GLY A 27 6.28 11.55 4.12
C GLY A 27 4.81 11.20 3.87
N ASN A 28 4.49 10.50 2.79
CA ASN A 28 3.12 10.16 2.40
C ASN A 28 2.87 8.63 2.43
N PRO A 29 2.88 7.99 3.61
CA PRO A 29 2.63 6.56 3.72
C PRO A 29 1.24 6.17 3.18
N MET A 30 1.23 5.41 2.09
CA MET A 30 0.00 4.96 1.44
C MET A 30 -0.72 3.90 2.28
N ARG A 31 -2.04 4.04 2.43
CA ARG A 31 -2.87 3.05 3.13
C ARG A 31 -2.94 1.75 2.31
N ILE A 32 -2.85 0.60 3.00
CA ILE A 32 -2.89 -0.74 2.38
C ILE A 32 -4.12 -1.00 1.49
N LYS A 33 -5.24 -0.30 1.76
CA LYS A 33 -6.48 -0.41 0.97
C LYS A 33 -6.33 -0.02 -0.50
N PHE A 34 -5.33 0.81 -0.83
CA PHE A 34 -5.08 1.27 -2.20
C PHE A 34 -4.12 0.36 -2.98
N VAL A 35 -3.40 -0.53 -2.28
CA VAL A 35 -2.42 -1.44 -2.89
C VAL A 35 -3.07 -2.41 -3.91
N PRO A 36 -4.26 -3.01 -3.66
CA PRO A 36 -4.97 -3.77 -4.68
C PRO A 36 -5.29 -2.96 -5.93
N SER A 37 -5.70 -1.70 -5.80
CA SER A 37 -6.03 -0.85 -6.93
C SER A 37 -4.80 -0.58 -7.81
N LEU A 38 -3.64 -0.33 -7.20
CA LEU A 38 -2.38 -0.19 -7.93
C LEU A 38 -1.99 -1.49 -8.66
N ALA A 39 -2.12 -2.63 -7.99
CA ALA A 39 -1.87 -3.92 -8.60
C ALA A 39 -2.80 -4.20 -9.79
N PHE A 40 -4.07 -3.82 -9.67
CA PHE A 40 -5.05 -3.92 -10.76
C PHE A 40 -4.66 -3.07 -11.98
N VAL A 41 -4.21 -1.84 -11.76
CA VAL A 41 -3.73 -0.95 -12.84
C VAL A 41 -2.53 -1.57 -13.57
N ILE A 42 -1.54 -2.07 -12.82
CA ILE A 42 -0.36 -2.73 -13.39
C ILE A 42 -0.78 -3.96 -14.20
N ALA A 43 -1.63 -4.82 -13.63
CA ALA A 43 -2.10 -6.02 -14.31
C ALA A 43 -2.86 -5.68 -15.60
N ARG A 44 -3.72 -4.65 -15.57
CA ARG A 44 -4.46 -4.17 -16.75
C ARG A 44 -3.55 -3.64 -17.85
N GLN A 45 -2.47 -2.94 -17.49
CA GLN A 45 -1.49 -2.46 -18.46
C GLN A 45 -0.75 -3.63 -19.13
N ARG A 46 -0.42 -4.69 -18.38
CA ARG A 46 0.16 -5.92 -18.92
C ARG A 46 -0.78 -6.65 -19.88
N SER A 47 -2.10 -6.64 -19.63
CA SER A 47 -3.09 -7.33 -20.46
C SER A 47 -3.57 -6.53 -21.66
N THR A 48 -2.67 -5.85 -22.38
CA THR A 48 -2.99 -5.07 -23.59
C THR A 48 -3.76 -5.90 -24.64
N THR A 49 -3.75 -7.23 -24.53
CA THR A 49 -4.53 -8.18 -25.33
C THR A 49 -5.86 -8.53 -24.65
N GLU A 50 -6.97 -7.95 -25.13
CA GLU A 50 -8.43 -8.26 -25.06
C GLU A 50 -9.08 -8.96 -23.85
N LYS A 51 -8.33 -9.54 -22.91
CA LYS A 51 -8.85 -10.39 -21.85
C LYS A 51 -9.07 -9.57 -20.58
N PRO A 52 -10.33 -9.43 -20.11
CA PRO A 52 -10.60 -8.73 -18.88
C PRO A 52 -9.89 -9.42 -17.71
N ILE A 53 -9.07 -8.65 -16.99
CA ILE A 53 -8.42 -9.10 -15.77
C ILE A 53 -9.36 -8.81 -14.60
N ASN A 54 -9.55 -9.81 -13.74
CA ASN A 54 -10.28 -9.63 -12.48
C ASN A 54 -9.45 -8.83 -11.48
N PRO A 55 -10.07 -8.03 -10.59
CA PRO A 55 -9.35 -7.36 -9.52
C PRO A 55 -8.69 -8.36 -8.56
N PRO A 56 -7.64 -7.94 -7.81
CA PRO A 56 -7.02 -8.79 -6.80
C PRO A 56 -8.04 -9.16 -5.71
N GLY A 57 -8.02 -10.41 -5.27
CA GLY A 57 -8.92 -10.88 -4.22
C GLY A 57 -8.73 -10.16 -2.87
N LYS A 58 -9.75 -10.23 -2.00
CA LYS A 58 -9.81 -9.54 -0.69
C LYS A 58 -8.55 -9.69 0.17
N ASN A 59 -7.94 -10.87 0.17
CA ASN A 59 -6.76 -11.19 0.99
C ASN A 59 -5.41 -10.95 0.28
N TRP A 60 -5.43 -10.50 -0.97
CA TRP A 60 -4.21 -10.34 -1.77
C TRP A 60 -3.25 -9.32 -1.16
N ALA A 61 -3.75 -8.16 -0.72
CA ALA A 61 -2.91 -7.13 -0.09
C ALA A 61 -2.24 -7.60 1.21
N GLN A 62 -2.94 -8.41 2.02
CA GLN A 62 -2.34 -9.02 3.20
C GLN A 62 -1.23 -9.99 2.83
N GLY A 63 -1.45 -10.80 1.78
CA GLY A 63 -0.44 -11.68 1.21
C GLY A 63 0.79 -10.91 0.71
N PHE A 64 0.57 -9.80 0.01
CA PHE A 64 1.64 -8.92 -0.49
C PHE A 64 2.48 -8.37 0.67
N VAL A 65 1.86 -7.79 1.70
CA VAL A 65 2.60 -7.30 2.88
C VAL A 65 3.34 -8.41 3.62
N ARG A 66 2.82 -9.64 3.62
CA ARG A 66 3.53 -10.80 4.20
C ARG A 66 4.78 -11.18 3.38
N ARG A 67 4.75 -11.01 2.05
CA ARG A 67 5.90 -11.25 1.17
C ARG A 67 6.94 -10.14 1.24
N HIS A 68 6.52 -8.90 1.51
CA HIS A 68 7.38 -7.71 1.54
C HIS A 68 7.43 -7.10 2.95
N PRO A 69 8.16 -7.73 3.90
CA PRO A 69 8.22 -7.26 5.29
C PRO A 69 8.83 -5.85 5.42
N ALA A 70 9.63 -5.40 4.44
CA ALA A 70 10.16 -4.04 4.39
C ALA A 70 9.07 -2.96 4.37
N LEU A 71 7.87 -3.27 3.83
CA LEU A 71 6.72 -2.36 3.81
C LEU A 71 5.97 -2.29 5.15
N LYS A 72 6.22 -3.24 6.06
CA LYS A 72 5.48 -3.40 7.33
C LYS A 72 5.79 -2.28 8.34
N LEU A 73 6.86 -1.52 8.13
CA LEU A 73 7.41 -0.56 9.10
C LEU A 73 6.71 0.81 9.16
N ARG A 74 5.82 1.15 8.22
CA ARG A 74 5.22 2.50 8.17
C ARG A 74 3.70 2.50 8.11
N LYS A 75 3.08 1.65 8.93
CA LYS A 75 1.69 1.92 9.34
C LYS A 75 1.70 3.24 10.10
N VAL A 76 1.04 4.26 9.56
CA VAL A 76 0.71 5.47 10.31
C VAL A 76 -0.06 5.01 11.54
N ARG A 77 0.59 5.03 12.71
CA ARG A 77 -0.11 4.88 13.97
C ARG A 77 -1.09 6.06 14.06
N ALA A 78 -2.28 5.81 14.60
CA ALA A 78 -3.19 6.88 14.93
C ALA A 78 -2.42 7.95 15.73
N ILE A 79 -2.68 9.22 15.44
CA ILE A 79 -2.07 10.33 16.20
C ILE A 79 -2.43 10.10 17.67
N ASP A 80 -1.42 10.07 18.54
CA ASP A 80 -1.63 9.91 19.98
C ASP A 80 -2.55 11.02 20.49
N TRP A 81 -3.65 10.64 21.15
CA TRP A 81 -4.64 11.55 21.71
C TRP A 81 -3.99 12.60 22.62
N LYS A 82 -2.89 12.25 23.31
CA LYS A 82 -2.11 13.16 24.18
C LYS A 82 -1.51 14.36 23.44
N ARG A 83 -1.38 14.31 22.10
CA ARG A 83 -0.95 15.48 21.30
C ARG A 83 -2.05 16.52 21.12
N TYR A 84 -3.31 16.13 21.23
CA TYR A 84 -4.46 17.02 21.03
C TYR A 84 -4.61 17.99 22.21
N GLU A 85 -4.55 17.48 23.45
CA GLU A 85 -4.73 18.30 24.65
C GLU A 85 -3.65 19.38 24.81
N ASN A 86 -2.37 19.02 24.61
CA ASN A 86 -1.26 19.93 24.89
C ASN A 86 -1.07 21.06 23.87
N ASN A 87 -1.59 20.94 22.64
CA ASN A 87 -1.32 21.89 21.56
C ASN A 87 -2.51 22.79 21.16
N ILE A 88 -3.67 22.59 21.81
CA ILE A 88 -4.92 23.28 21.45
C ILE A 88 -5.37 24.25 22.53
N TYR A 89 -5.12 23.96 23.81
CA TYR A 89 -5.60 24.79 24.91
C TYR A 89 -5.16 26.26 24.81
N ASN A 90 -3.89 26.51 24.49
CA ASN A 90 -3.34 27.86 24.31
C ASN A 90 -3.78 28.56 23.01
N LYS A 91 -4.51 27.89 22.11
CA LYS A 91 -4.98 28.44 20.82
C LYS A 91 -6.44 28.86 20.85
N ILE A 92 -7.20 28.46 21.87
CA ILE A 92 -8.64 28.76 22.02
C ILE A 92 -8.87 30.01 22.89
N ILE A 93 -7.86 30.45 23.64
CA ILE A 93 -7.95 31.65 24.48
C ILE A 93 -7.53 32.87 23.64
N HIS A 94 -8.49 33.52 22.98
CA HIS A 94 -8.44 34.89 22.48
C HIS A 94 -9.81 35.52 22.65
#